data_AF-A0A3M2J6W2-F1
#
_entry.id   AF-A0A3M2J6W2-F1
#
_cell.length_a   1.000
_cell.length_b   1.000
_cell.length_c   1.000
_cell.angle_alpha   90.00
_cell.angle_beta   90.00
_cell.angle_gamma   90.00
#
_symmetry.space_group_name_H-M   'P 1'
#
loop_
_entity.id
_entity.type
_entity.pdbx_description
1 polymer ?
#
loop_
_entity_poly.entity_id
_entity_poly.type
_entity_poly.pdbx_seq_one_letter_code
_entity_poly.pdbx_strand_id
1 'polypeptide(L)'
;MTTSRDAVRRTAATAVAALLLLVVGAPGATAAGDATGPVLLVGLTGVRWDDVTPEATPALDALARDGAVGSAVARGARPSTCPSAGWLAVGAGGRA
;
A
#
# COMPACT_ATOMS: atom_id res chain seq x y z
N MET A 1 -17.09 40.15 21.47
CA MET A 1 -15.95 39.80 20.58
C MET A 1 -15.03 38.71 21.19
N THR A 2 -15.08 38.44 22.49
CA THR A 2 -14.36 37.37 23.19
C THR A 2 -14.97 35.97 22.99
N THR A 3 -16.30 35.86 22.96
CA THR A 3 -17.05 34.60 22.78
C THR A 3 -16.74 33.84 21.49
N SER A 4 -16.36 34.54 20.41
CA SER A 4 -16.02 33.90 19.13
C SER A 4 -14.65 33.22 19.14
N ARG A 5 -13.70 33.70 19.95
CA ARG A 5 -12.35 33.12 20.07
C ARG A 5 -12.36 31.79 20.83
N ASP A 6 -13.23 31.68 21.83
CA ASP A 6 -13.39 30.45 22.63
C ASP A 6 -14.09 29.33 21.83
N ALA A 7 -15.06 29.69 20.98
CA ALA A 7 -15.68 28.75 20.06
C ALA A 7 -14.69 28.18 19.03
N VAL A 8 -13.84 29.04 18.45
CA VAL A 8 -12.79 28.64 17.48
C VAL A 8 -11.71 27.77 18.14
N ARG A 9 -11.34 28.06 19.39
CA ARG A 9 -10.36 27.24 20.13
C ARG A 9 -10.89 25.83 20.43
N ARG A 10 -12.18 25.71 20.76
CA ARG A 10 -12.81 24.40 21.03
C ARG A 10 -12.91 23.55 19.78
N THR A 11 -13.32 24.13 18.64
CA THR A 11 -13.40 23.39 17.37
C THR A 11 -12.02 22.96 16.86
N ALA A 12 -11.00 23.81 17.03
CA ALA A 12 -9.62 23.46 16.72
C ALA A 12 -9.12 22.30 17.60
N ALA A 13 -9.40 22.32 18.90
CA ALA A 13 -8.99 21.24 19.81
C ALA A 13 -9.65 19.90 19.47
N THR A 14 -10.94 19.89 19.12
CA THR A 14 -11.63 18.66 18.70
C THR A 14 -11.11 18.13 17.37
N ALA A 15 -10.79 19.01 16.42
CA ALA A 15 -10.21 18.60 15.15
C ALA A 15 -8.82 17.99 15.33
N VAL A 16 -7.99 18.58 16.20
CA VAL A 16 -6.66 18.05 16.53
C VAL A 16 -6.77 16.71 17.25
N ALA A 17 -7.68 16.56 18.22
CA ALA A 17 -7.89 15.30 18.92
C ALA A 17 -8.39 14.19 17.98
N ALA A 18 -9.33 14.49 17.08
CA ALA A 18 -9.81 13.55 16.08
C ALA A 18 -8.70 13.13 15.10
N LEU A 19 -7.87 14.08 14.67
CA LEU A 19 -6.72 13.80 13.81
C LEU A 19 -5.67 12.93 14.52
N LEU A 20 -5.40 13.19 15.80
CA LEU A 20 -4.48 12.38 16.60
C LEU A 20 -4.99 10.94 16.79
N LEU A 21 -6.29 10.76 17.02
CA LEU A 21 -6.90 9.42 17.09
C LEU A 21 -6.78 8.65 15.76
N LEU A 22 -6.96 9.34 14.62
CA LEU A 22 -6.76 8.75 13.29
C LEU A 22 -5.31 8.33 13.04
N VAL A 23 -4.33 9.13 13.48
CA VAL A 23 -2.90 8.84 13.29
C VAL A 23 -2.44 7.67 14.16
N VAL A 24 -2.91 7.58 15.41
CA VAL A 24 -2.52 6.51 16.34
C VAL A 24 -3.13 5.16 15.96
N GLY A 25 -4.32 5.15 15.34
CA GLY A 25 -4.97 3.92 14.87
C GLY A 25 -4.44 3.39 13.53
N ALA A 26 -3.53 4.09 12.86
CA ALA A 26 -2.95 3.61 11.62
C ALA A 26 -2.12 2.35 11.89
N PRO A 27 -2.26 1.27 11.10
CA PRO A 27 -1.41 0.10 11.24
C PRO A 27 0.04 0.54 11.05
N GLY A 28 0.84 0.42 12.09
CA GLY A 28 2.27 0.70 12.02
C GLY A 28 2.89 -0.23 10.98
N ALA A 29 3.62 0.34 10.02
CA ALA A 29 4.47 -0.46 9.15
C ALA A 29 5.48 -1.18 10.06
N THR A 30 5.30 -2.49 10.25
CA THR A 30 6.32 -3.31 10.88
C THR A 30 7.57 -3.16 10.05
N ALA A 31 8.62 -2.56 10.62
CA ALA A 31 9.93 -2.54 9.98
C ALA A 31 10.29 -4.00 9.68
N ALA A 32 10.30 -4.36 8.40
CA ALA A 32 10.82 -5.65 7.98
C ALA A 32 12.25 -5.71 8.52
N GLY A 33 12.54 -6.69 9.38
CA GLY A 33 13.92 -6.93 9.80
C GLY A 33 14.79 -7.05 8.57
N ASP A 34 16.05 -6.61 8.65
CA ASP A 34 16.99 -6.59 7.53
C ASP A 34 17.20 -8.01 6.98
N ALA A 35 16.31 -8.43 6.09
CA ALA A 35 16.34 -9.70 5.41
C ALA A 35 17.52 -9.68 4.44
N THR A 36 18.67 -10.09 4.94
CA THR A 36 19.92 -10.11 4.19
C THR A 36 19.97 -11.42 3.42
N GLY A 37 19.59 -11.39 2.14
CA GLY A 37 19.57 -12.58 1.28
C GLY A 37 19.21 -12.25 -0.17
N PRO A 38 19.40 -13.20 -1.10
CA PRO A 38 18.97 -13.03 -2.49
C PRO A 38 17.44 -12.87 -2.56
N VAL A 39 16.98 -11.99 -3.46
CA VAL A 39 15.55 -11.73 -3.70
C VAL A 39 15.13 -12.34 -5.02
N LEU A 40 14.08 -13.18 -5.01
CA LEU A 40 13.41 -13.65 -6.21
C LEU A 40 12.12 -12.85 -6.43
N LEU A 41 12.03 -12.15 -7.55
CA LEU A 41 10.82 -11.45 -7.96
C LEU A 41 10.05 -12.31 -8.97
N VAL A 42 8.81 -12.68 -8.61
CA VAL A 42 7.88 -13.42 -9.48
C VAL A 42 6.73 -12.51 -9.88
N GLY A 43 6.50 -12.37 -11.17
CA GLY A 43 5.39 -11.58 -11.72
C GLY A 43 4.46 -12.46 -12.56
N LEU A 44 3.16 -12.24 -12.38
CA LEU A 44 2.09 -12.98 -13.04
C LEU A 44 1.16 -12.00 -13.74
N THR A 45 0.70 -12.35 -14.93
CA THR A 45 -0.28 -11.57 -15.69
C THR A 45 -1.64 -12.25 -15.66
N GLY A 46 -2.72 -11.47 -15.61
CA GLY A 46 -4.08 -12.01 -15.76
C GLY A 46 -4.69 -12.63 -14.50
N VAL A 47 -4.05 -12.50 -13.34
CA VAL A 47 -4.60 -12.91 -12.04
C VAL A 47 -5.35 -11.75 -11.41
N ARG A 48 -6.59 -12.01 -11.00
CA ARG A 48 -7.43 -11.10 -10.22
C ARG A 48 -7.48 -11.55 -8.76
N TRP A 49 -7.88 -10.64 -7.87
CA TRP A 49 -8.03 -10.98 -6.45
C TRP A 49 -9.07 -12.08 -6.22
N ASP A 50 -10.15 -12.11 -7.01
CA ASP A 50 -11.17 -13.15 -6.92
C ASP A 50 -10.65 -14.55 -7.33
N ASP A 51 -9.52 -14.63 -8.03
CA ASP A 51 -8.88 -15.90 -8.39
C ASP A 51 -8.01 -16.47 -7.25
N VAL A 52 -7.76 -15.68 -6.18
CA VAL A 52 -6.92 -16.06 -5.04
C VAL A 52 -7.77 -16.69 -3.95
N THR A 53 -7.95 -18.01 -4.00
CA THR A 53 -8.78 -18.78 -3.06
C THR A 53 -8.05 -20.03 -2.58
N PRO A 54 -8.36 -20.52 -1.35
CA PRO A 54 -7.75 -21.75 -0.84
C PRO A 54 -8.05 -22.98 -1.70
N GLU A 55 -9.18 -23.01 -2.41
CA GLU A 55 -9.57 -24.13 -3.26
C GLU A 55 -8.91 -24.10 -4.65
N ALA A 56 -8.82 -22.91 -5.27
CA ALA A 56 -8.34 -22.79 -6.65
C ALA A 56 -6.83 -22.53 -6.73
N THR A 57 -6.28 -21.75 -5.79
CA THR A 57 -4.88 -21.27 -5.83
C THR A 57 -4.22 -21.31 -4.45
N PRO A 58 -4.12 -22.50 -3.82
CA PRO A 58 -3.70 -22.64 -2.42
C PRO A 58 -2.33 -22.03 -2.10
N ALA A 59 -1.39 -22.05 -3.05
CA ALA A 59 -0.06 -21.44 -2.85
C ALA A 59 -0.08 -19.90 -2.85
N LEU A 60 -0.89 -19.28 -3.72
CA LEU A 60 -1.03 -17.81 -3.76
C LEU A 60 -1.81 -17.31 -2.55
N ASP A 61 -2.83 -18.07 -2.17
CA ASP A 61 -3.67 -17.80 -1.03
C ASP A 61 -2.90 -17.91 0.30
N ALA A 62 -2.03 -18.92 0.46
CA ALA A 62 -1.09 -18.98 1.58
C ALA A 62 -0.13 -17.78 1.62
N LEU A 63 0.44 -17.39 0.48
CA LEU A 63 1.32 -16.22 0.39
C LEU A 63 0.60 -14.92 0.78
N ALA A 64 -0.67 -14.77 0.41
CA ALA A 64 -1.47 -13.59 0.76
C ALA A 64 -1.84 -13.53 2.25
N ARG A 65 -2.03 -14.67 2.92
CA ARG A 65 -2.35 -14.72 4.36
C ARG A 65 -1.13 -14.57 5.25
N ASP A 66 -0.05 -15.26 4.91
CA ASP A 66 1.13 -15.37 5.78
C ASP A 66 2.19 -14.30 5.44
N GLY A 67 2.12 -13.73 4.23
CA GLY A 67 3.04 -12.71 3.73
C GLY A 67 2.56 -11.28 3.97
N ALA A 68 3.44 -10.33 3.64
CA ALA A 68 3.07 -8.92 3.59
C ALA A 68 2.39 -8.59 2.24
N VAL A 69 1.22 -7.98 2.30
CA VAL A 69 0.47 -7.56 1.11
C VAL A 69 0.62 -6.05 0.90
N GLY A 70 0.98 -5.67 -0.32
CA GLY A 70 1.08 -4.27 -0.75
C GLY A 70 0.37 -4.04 -2.08
N SER A 71 -0.09 -2.81 -2.30
CA SER A 71 -0.62 -2.38 -3.59
C SER A 71 0.33 -1.37 -4.23
N ALA A 72 0.64 -1.59 -5.51
CA ALA A 72 1.47 -0.70 -6.30
C ALA A 72 0.90 -0.60 -7.71
N VAL A 73 1.05 0.57 -8.32
CA VAL A 73 0.68 0.79 -9.72
C VAL A 73 1.94 1.12 -10.48
N ALA A 74 2.35 0.20 -11.36
CA ALA A 74 3.42 0.46 -12.31
C ALA A 74 2.96 1.56 -13.29
N ARG A 75 3.77 2.62 -13.43
CA ARG A 75 3.51 3.68 -14.42
C ARG A 75 4.63 3.71 -15.44
N GLY A 76 4.30 3.39 -16.69
CA GLY A 76 5.21 3.56 -17.81
C GLY A 76 5.35 5.03 -18.23
N ALA A 77 6.34 5.31 -19.09
CA ALA A 77 6.57 6.61 -19.71
C ALA A 77 5.47 6.99 -20.72
N ARG A 78 4.80 5.98 -21.29
CA ARG A 78 3.69 6.14 -22.23
C ARG A 78 2.38 5.64 -21.61
N PRO A 79 1.21 6.17 -22.03
CA PRO A 79 -0.09 5.77 -21.49
C PRO A 79 -0.56 4.37 -21.93
N SER A 80 0.19 3.70 -22.81
CA SER A 80 -0.09 2.33 -23.25
C SER A 80 0.34 1.31 -22.21
N THR A 81 -0.51 0.33 -21.92
CA THR A 81 -0.16 -0.82 -21.08
C THR A 81 0.45 -1.92 -21.94
N CYS A 82 1.75 -2.16 -21.80
CA CYS A 82 2.40 -3.34 -22.34
C CYS A 82 3.17 -4.07 -21.23
N PRO A 83 3.25 -5.42 -21.26
CA PRO A 83 3.94 -6.18 -20.21
C PRO A 83 5.42 -5.79 -20.03
N SER A 84 6.11 -5.45 -21.13
CA SER A 84 7.52 -5.04 -21.09
C SER A 84 7.73 -3.73 -20.34
N ALA A 85 6.84 -2.74 -20.50
CA ALA A 85 6.91 -1.48 -19.76
C ALA A 85 6.71 -1.70 -18.25
N GLY A 86 5.90 -2.69 -17.84
CA GLY A 86 5.72 -3.04 -16.43
C GLY A 86 7.02 -3.52 -15.79
N TRP A 87 7.73 -4.45 -16.45
CA TRP A 87 9.02 -4.95 -15.96
C TRP A 87 10.11 -3.87 -15.93
N LEU A 88 10.16 -3.01 -16.94
CA LEU A 88 11.08 -1.88 -16.94
C LEU A 88 10.79 -0.89 -15.79
N ALA A 89 9.52 -0.60 -15.51
CA ALA A 89 9.14 0.28 -14.41
C ALA A 89 9.60 -0.28 -13.05
N VAL A 90 9.46 -1.60 -12.84
CA VAL A 90 9.96 -2.27 -11.63
C VAL A 90 11.48 -2.19 -11.52
N GLY A 91 12.20 -2.52 -12.59
CA GLY A 91 13.68 -2.47 -12.60
C GLY A 91 14.24 -1.06 -12.43
N ALA A 92 13.55 -0.04 -12.95
CA ALA A 92 13.94 1.37 -12.80
C ALA A 92 13.53 1.97 -11.44
N GLY A 93 12.74 1.27 -10.64
CA GLY A 93 12.21 1.77 -9.36
C GLY A 93 11.25 2.96 -9.52
N GLY A 94 10.59 3.11 -10.68
CA GLY A 94 9.84 4.31 -11.00
C GLY A 94 9.13 4.24 -12.35
N ARG A 95 9.24 5.33 -13.13
CA ARG A 95 8.71 5.38 -14.50
C ARG A 95 9.78 4.96 -15.48
N ALA A 96 9.41 4.13 -16.45
CA ALA A 96 10.26 3.69 -17.54
C ALA A 96 9.53 3.77 -18.88
#